data_AF-A0A959Z506-F1
#
_entry.id   AF-A0A959Z506-F1
#
_cell.length_a   1.000
_cell.length_b   1.000
_cell.length_c   1.000
_cell.angle_alpha   90.00
_cell.angle_beta   90.00
_cell.angle_gamma   90.00
#
_symmetry.space_group_name_H-M   'P 1'
#
loop_
_entity.id
_entity.type
_entity.pdbx_description
1 polymer ?
#
loop_
_entity_poly.entity_id
_entity_poly.type
_entity_poly.pdbx_seq_one_letter_code
_entity_poly.pdbx_strand_id
1 'polypeptide(L)'
;MEQKEEERLVMHLFRKNLPDFPKGKLLPGESPDYLLRMDRRNAIGIELTRLTEKSDNLIDEIHLAVSKKNDKLSHYQNMKINYYWLLIYTNDIFKYKSGNIQNKLDRLVLDTGFDRIWLLDLFKESVFNIYSK
;
A
#
# COMPACT_ATOMS: atom_id res chain seq x y z
N MET A 1 -1.87 10.49 17.68
CA MET A 1 -0.91 10.66 16.58
C MET A 1 -1.63 11.42 15.50
N GLU A 2 -1.01 12.47 14.96
CA GLU A 2 -1.59 13.16 13.82
C GLU A 2 -1.45 12.30 12.56
N GLN A 3 -2.40 12.39 11.61
CA GLN A 3 -2.42 11.56 10.41
C GLN A 3 -1.08 11.60 9.64
N LYS A 4 -0.46 12.78 9.54
CA LYS A 4 0.84 12.94 8.85
C LYS A 4 1.99 12.22 9.56
N GLU A 5 1.95 12.13 10.89
CA GLU A 5 2.97 11.40 11.64
C GLU A 5 2.82 9.89 11.44
N GLU A 6 1.58 9.41 11.39
CA GLU A 6 1.25 8.00 11.10
C GLU A 6 1.72 7.62 9.70
N GLU A 7 1.39 8.42 8.67
CA GLU A 7 1.85 8.20 7.29
C GLU A 7 3.39 8.17 7.19
N ARG A 8 4.08 9.04 7.92
CA ARG A 8 5.55 9.06 7.97
C ARG A 8 6.12 7.80 8.61
N LEU A 9 5.51 7.33 9.71
CA LEU A 9 5.90 6.09 10.38
C LEU A 9 5.67 4.88 9.45
N VAL A 10 4.49 4.80 8.84
CA VAL A 10 4.12 3.76 7.88
C VAL A 10 5.14 3.69 6.75
N MET A 11 5.47 4.83 6.11
CA MET A 11 6.47 4.83 5.04
C MET A 11 7.88 4.47 5.52
N HIS A 12 8.26 4.91 6.72
CA HIS A 12 9.55 4.53 7.31
C HIS A 12 9.65 3.01 7.48
N LEU A 13 8.64 2.40 8.10
CA LEU A 13 8.58 0.96 8.35
C LEU A 13 8.52 0.16 7.05
N PHE A 14 7.69 0.60 6.10
CA PHE A 14 7.59 -0.07 4.80
C PHE A 14 8.93 -0.08 4.06
N ARG A 15 9.62 1.07 3.98
CA ARG A 15 10.93 1.15 3.31
C ARG A 15 12.01 0.35 4.04
N LYS A 16 11.99 0.33 5.38
CA LYS A 16 12.93 -0.42 6.21
C LYS A 16 12.77 -1.93 5.99
N ASN A 17 11.54 -2.41 5.86
CA ASN A 17 11.21 -3.84 5.87
C ASN A 17 10.91 -4.44 4.50
N LEU A 18 10.93 -3.65 3.41
CA LEU A 18 10.87 -4.17 2.04
C LEU A 18 12.31 -4.41 1.51
N PRO A 19 12.77 -5.67 1.35
CA PRO A 19 14.17 -5.97 1.01
C PRO A 19 14.69 -5.27 -0.25
N ASP A 20 13.84 -5.17 -1.28
CA ASP A 20 14.18 -4.59 -2.57
C ASP A 20 13.44 -3.26 -2.83
N PHE A 21 13.29 -2.43 -1.78
CA PHE A 21 12.69 -1.11 -1.95
C PHE A 21 13.49 -0.29 -2.98
N PRO A 22 12.86 0.26 -4.03
CA PRO A 22 13.59 0.94 -5.10
C PRO A 22 14.39 2.14 -4.57
N LYS A 23 15.62 2.28 -5.06
CA LYS A 23 16.47 3.42 -4.70
C LYS A 23 15.94 4.68 -5.37
N GLY A 24 15.85 5.77 -4.61
CA GLY A 24 15.36 7.04 -5.12
C GLY A 24 15.12 8.07 -4.02
N LYS A 25 14.74 9.28 -4.44
CA LYS A 25 14.31 10.35 -3.53
C LYS A 25 12.82 10.22 -3.26
N LEU A 26 12.46 9.92 -2.01
CA LEU A 26 11.07 9.90 -1.54
C LEU A 26 10.65 11.33 -1.15
N LEU A 27 9.54 11.79 -1.70
CA LEU A 27 8.96 13.11 -1.46
C LEU A 27 7.52 12.93 -0.99
N PRO A 28 7.07 13.58 0.10
CA PRO A 28 5.65 13.62 0.43
C PRO A 28 4.90 14.44 -0.64
N GLY A 29 3.64 14.08 -0.88
CA GLY A 29 2.74 14.73 -1.83
C GLY A 29 1.31 14.72 -1.32
N GLU A 30 0.41 15.41 -2.03
CA GLU A 30 -1.02 15.39 -1.72
C GLU A 30 -1.78 14.34 -2.53
N SER A 31 -1.22 13.95 -3.68
CA SER A 31 -1.90 13.13 -4.67
C SER A 31 -0.86 12.64 -5.69
N PRO A 32 -0.24 11.46 -5.54
CA PRO A 32 -0.35 10.52 -4.42
C PRO A 32 0.35 11.02 -3.14
N ASP A 33 0.11 10.33 -2.01
CA ASP A 33 0.68 10.67 -0.70
C ASP A 33 2.21 10.75 -0.70
N TYR A 34 2.87 9.90 -1.50
CA TYR A 34 4.31 9.96 -1.71
C TYR A 34 4.69 9.76 -3.18
N LEU A 35 5.75 10.44 -3.58
CA LEU A 35 6.41 10.26 -4.87
C LEU A 35 7.84 9.78 -4.65
N LEU A 36 8.15 8.58 -5.11
CA LEU A 36 9.52 8.05 -5.16
C LEU A 36 10.12 8.33 -6.54
N ARG A 37 11.00 9.34 -6.62
CA ARG A 37 11.73 9.65 -7.85
C ARG A 37 12.99 8.79 -7.93
N MET A 38 13.01 7.86 -8.88
CA MET A 38 14.17 7.00 -9.15
C MET A 38 15.16 7.73 -10.07
N ASP A 39 14.65 8.41 -11.11
CA ASP A 39 15.44 9.28 -11.98
C ASP A 39 14.56 10.40 -12.63
N ARG A 40 15.05 11.07 -13.67
CA ARG A 40 14.34 12.17 -14.37
C ARG A 40 13.07 11.72 -15.09
N ARG A 41 13.00 10.46 -15.50
CA ARG A 41 11.92 9.86 -16.31
C ARG A 41 11.13 8.81 -15.55
N ASN A 42 11.69 8.26 -14.47
CA ASN A 42 11.09 7.19 -13.70
C ASN A 42 10.73 7.63 -12.28
N ALA A 43 9.44 7.52 -11.96
CA ALA A 43 8.90 7.75 -10.62
C ALA A 43 7.80 6.74 -10.29
N ILE A 44 7.64 6.48 -8.98
CA ILE A 44 6.59 5.65 -8.42
C ILE A 44 5.71 6.54 -7.55
N GLY A 45 4.42 6.56 -7.83
CA GLY A 45 3.41 7.14 -6.96
C GLY A 45 3.00 6.12 -5.91
N ILE A 46 3.09 6.46 -4.63
CA ILE A 46 2.75 5.55 -3.53
C ILE A 46 1.58 6.19 -2.77
N GLU A 47 0.45 5.51 -2.81
CA GLU A 47 -0.76 5.88 -2.07
C GLU A 47 -0.85 5.01 -0.81
N LEU A 48 -1.22 5.60 0.32
CA LEU A 48 -1.38 4.94 1.60
C LEU A 48 -2.86 4.78 1.92
N THR A 49 -3.20 3.66 2.56
CA THR A 49 -4.53 3.49 3.15
C THR A 49 -4.50 2.56 4.35
N ARG A 50 -5.20 2.96 5.40
CA ARG A 50 -5.44 2.09 6.55
C ARG A 50 -6.63 1.18 6.28
N LEU A 51 -6.58 -0.07 6.76
CA LEU A 51 -7.77 -0.90 6.86
C LEU A 51 -8.77 -0.29 7.84
N THR A 52 -10.06 -0.41 7.56
CA THR A 52 -11.11 0.24 8.35
C THR A 52 -11.53 -0.57 9.57
N GLU A 53 -11.12 -1.85 9.65
CA GLU A 53 -11.49 -2.79 10.71
C GLU A 53 -13.03 -2.92 10.86
N LYS A 54 -13.78 -2.77 9.74
CA LYS A 54 -15.26 -2.88 9.73
C LYS A 54 -15.75 -4.31 9.55
N SER A 55 -14.92 -5.15 8.92
CA SER A 55 -15.11 -6.59 8.80
C SER A 55 -14.04 -7.35 9.58
N ASP A 56 -14.43 -8.47 10.19
CA ASP A 56 -13.51 -9.44 10.79
C ASP A 56 -12.72 -10.22 9.70
N ASN A 57 -13.09 -10.08 8.43
CA ASN A 57 -12.43 -10.73 7.30
C ASN A 57 -11.43 -9.77 6.62
N LEU A 58 -10.14 -10.09 6.76
CA LEU A 58 -9.04 -9.35 6.14
C LEU A 58 -9.21 -9.17 4.62
N ILE A 59 -9.70 -10.19 3.93
CA ILE A 59 -9.81 -10.17 2.47
C ILE A 59 -10.85 -9.15 2.02
N ASP A 60 -11.98 -9.08 2.72
CA ASP A 60 -13.04 -8.11 2.41
C ASP A 60 -12.56 -6.67 2.67
N GLU A 61 -11.81 -6.46 3.75
CA GLU A 61 -11.18 -5.17 4.05
C GLU A 61 -10.16 -4.74 2.99
N ILE A 62 -9.34 -5.68 2.49
CA ILE A 62 -8.40 -5.41 1.40
C ILE A 62 -9.16 -5.04 0.13
N HIS A 63 -10.17 -5.81 -0.27
CA HIS A 63 -10.99 -5.50 -1.45
C HIS A 63 -11.62 -4.11 -1.35
N LEU A 64 -12.19 -3.79 -0.19
CA LEU A 64 -12.81 -2.48 0.05
C LEU A 64 -11.78 -1.34 -0.04
N ALA A 65 -10.60 -1.53 0.52
CA ALA A 65 -9.52 -0.54 0.48
C ALA A 65 -9.00 -0.33 -0.95
N VAL A 66 -8.77 -1.41 -1.70
CA VAL A 66 -8.31 -1.38 -3.09
C VAL A 66 -9.34 -0.70 -3.97
N SER A 67 -10.61 -1.10 -3.90
CA SER A 67 -11.70 -0.53 -4.72
C SER A 67 -11.81 0.99 -4.52
N LYS A 68 -11.85 1.47 -3.27
CA LYS A 68 -11.94 2.91 -2.97
C LYS A 68 -10.78 3.74 -3.52
N LYS A 69 -9.58 3.18 -3.55
CA LYS A 69 -8.38 3.87 -4.07
C LYS A 69 -8.27 3.74 -5.59
N ASN A 70 -8.81 2.66 -6.17
CA ASN A 70 -8.83 2.44 -7.60
C ASN A 70 -9.69 3.49 -8.33
N ASP A 71 -10.80 3.91 -7.73
CA ASP A 71 -11.64 4.97 -8.32
C ASP A 71 -10.86 6.30 -8.43
N LYS A 72 -10.01 6.59 -7.43
CA LYS A 72 -9.16 7.78 -7.42
C LYS A 72 -8.03 7.72 -8.45
N LEU A 73 -7.63 6.51 -8.86
CA LEU A 73 -6.48 6.28 -9.74
C LEU A 73 -6.63 7.03 -11.08
N SER A 74 -7.87 7.16 -11.55
CA SER A 74 -8.23 7.93 -12.76
C SER A 74 -7.85 9.41 -12.70
N HIS A 75 -7.78 10.02 -11.51
CA HIS A 75 -7.42 11.43 -11.35
C HIS A 75 -5.91 11.70 -11.39
N TYR A 76 -5.06 10.70 -11.12
CA TYR A 76 -3.60 10.89 -11.09
C TYR A 76 -2.92 10.73 -12.46
N GLN A 77 -3.62 10.22 -13.47
CA GLN A 77 -3.02 9.81 -14.76
C GLN A 77 -2.38 10.97 -15.55
N ASN A 78 -2.67 12.22 -15.19
CA ASN A 78 -2.04 13.40 -15.80
C ASN A 78 -0.61 13.68 -15.31
N MET A 79 -0.14 13.00 -14.26
CA MET A 79 1.14 13.31 -13.60
C MET A 79 2.38 12.69 -14.28
N LYS A 80 2.22 11.94 -15.38
CA LYS A 80 3.31 11.24 -16.08
C LYS A 80 4.17 10.37 -15.15
N ILE A 81 3.53 9.68 -14.20
CA ILE A 81 4.18 8.73 -13.30
C ILE A 81 4.17 7.36 -13.97
N ASN A 82 5.26 6.61 -13.82
CA ASN A 82 5.46 5.35 -14.53
C ASN A 82 4.74 4.18 -13.85
N TYR A 83 4.71 4.21 -12.51
CA TYR A 83 4.13 3.15 -11.71
C TYR A 83 3.34 3.72 -10.53
N TYR A 84 2.26 3.05 -10.17
CA TYR A 84 1.43 3.35 -9.02
C TYR A 84 1.42 2.17 -8.06
N TRP A 85 1.82 2.40 -6.83
CA TRP A 85 1.80 1.43 -5.75
C TRP A 85 0.74 1.82 -4.72
N LEU A 86 0.06 0.83 -4.16
CA LEU A 86 -0.80 0.99 -3.01
C LEU A 86 -0.16 0.30 -1.79
N LEU A 87 0.02 1.06 -0.72
CA LEU A 87 0.44 0.56 0.58
C LEU A 87 -0.77 0.55 1.53
N ILE A 88 -1.28 -0.65 1.77
CA ILE A 88 -2.29 -0.91 2.78
C ILE A 88 -1.58 -1.15 4.11
N TYR A 89 -2.11 -0.62 5.21
CA TYR A 89 -1.56 -0.89 6.54
C TYR A 89 -2.64 -1.15 7.59
N THR A 90 -2.26 -1.91 8.61
CA THR A 90 -3.09 -2.21 9.79
C THR A 90 -2.22 -2.31 11.03
N ASN A 91 -2.83 -2.14 12.20
CA ASN A 91 -2.12 -2.29 13.47
C ASN A 91 -1.70 -3.74 13.71
N ASP A 92 -2.58 -4.70 13.46
CA ASP A 92 -2.32 -6.12 13.72
C ASP A 92 -3.19 -6.98 12.80
N ILE A 93 -2.54 -7.77 11.95
CA ILE A 93 -3.22 -8.66 11.00
C ILE A 93 -3.90 -9.85 11.68
N PHE A 94 -3.47 -10.24 12.89
CA PHE A 94 -4.01 -11.40 13.61
C PHE A 94 -5.38 -11.15 14.20
N LYS A 95 -5.82 -9.90 14.27
CA LYS A 95 -7.20 -9.54 14.64
C LYS A 95 -8.24 -10.16 13.70
N TYR A 96 -7.89 -10.38 12.42
CA TYR A 96 -8.82 -10.83 11.39
C TYR A 96 -9.10 -12.35 11.38
N LYS A 97 -8.96 -13.03 12.53
CA LYS A 97 -9.25 -14.48 12.77
C LYS A 97 -8.92 -15.40 11.58
N SER A 98 -7.83 -15.15 10.89
CA SER A 98 -7.52 -15.80 9.62
C SER A 98 -6.42 -16.82 9.84
N GLY A 99 -6.80 -18.09 9.92
CA GLY A 99 -5.84 -19.18 9.74
C GLY A 99 -5.19 -19.07 8.36
N ASN A 100 -3.85 -19.21 8.32
CA ASN A 100 -3.03 -19.21 7.11
C ASN A 100 -3.25 -17.99 6.17
N ILE A 101 -2.98 -16.80 6.71
CA ILE A 101 -3.09 -15.51 6.00
C ILE A 101 -2.34 -15.51 4.67
N GLN A 102 -1.10 -16.01 4.65
CA GLN A 102 -0.27 -16.01 3.44
C GLN A 102 -0.98 -16.72 2.28
N ASN A 103 -1.50 -17.93 2.50
CA ASN A 103 -2.25 -18.67 1.48
C ASN A 103 -3.49 -17.93 0.98
N LYS A 104 -4.14 -17.12 1.82
CA LYS A 104 -5.30 -16.31 1.41
C LYS A 104 -4.88 -15.12 0.57
N LEU A 105 -3.79 -14.44 0.94
CA LEU A 105 -3.22 -13.33 0.18
C LEU A 105 -2.72 -13.81 -1.20
N ASP A 106 -2.05 -14.95 -1.27
CA ASP A 106 -1.50 -15.50 -2.52
C ASP A 106 -2.59 -15.89 -3.54
N ARG A 107 -3.81 -16.17 -3.07
CA ARG A 107 -4.97 -16.52 -3.92
C ARG A 107 -5.86 -15.33 -4.23
N LEU A 108 -5.51 -14.15 -3.72
CA LEU A 108 -6.34 -12.98 -3.87
C LEU A 108 -6.29 -12.49 -5.32
N VAL A 109 -7.47 -12.33 -5.92
CA VAL A 109 -7.60 -11.74 -7.26
C VAL A 109 -8.10 -10.31 -7.10
N LEU A 110 -7.32 -9.35 -7.60
CA LEU A 110 -7.66 -7.93 -7.52
C LEU A 110 -7.83 -7.35 -8.92
N ASP A 111 -8.97 -6.69 -9.14
CA ASP A 111 -9.16 -5.80 -10.29
C ASP A 111 -8.67 -4.40 -9.89
N THR A 112 -7.52 -3.99 -10.43
CA THR A 112 -6.85 -2.77 -10.01
C THR A 112 -5.95 -2.16 -11.07
N GLY A 113 -5.91 -0.82 -11.10
CA GLY A 113 -4.97 -0.03 -11.87
C GLY A 113 -3.57 0.06 -11.24
N PHE A 114 -3.41 -0.23 -9.94
CA PHE A 114 -2.10 -0.25 -9.30
C PHE A 114 -1.18 -1.32 -9.91
N ASP A 115 0.11 -1.05 -9.99
CA ASP A 115 1.13 -1.99 -10.46
C ASP A 115 1.55 -2.96 -9.35
N ARG A 116 1.56 -2.48 -8.11
CA ARG A 116 1.87 -3.28 -6.92
C ARG A 116 1.00 -2.90 -5.74
N ILE A 117 0.62 -3.89 -4.95
CA ILE A 117 -0.12 -3.69 -3.70
C ILE A 117 0.59 -4.43 -2.58
N TRP A 118 0.84 -3.72 -1.49
CA TRP A 118 1.52 -4.22 -0.30
C TRP A 118 0.63 -4.09 0.93
N LEU A 119 0.75 -5.03 1.86
CA LEU A 119 0.16 -4.95 3.19
C LEU A 119 1.28 -4.85 4.24
N LEU A 120 1.23 -3.80 5.05
CA LEU A 120 2.10 -3.61 6.21
C LEU A 120 1.33 -3.90 7.50
N ASP A 121 1.84 -4.85 8.28
CA ASP A 121 1.45 -5.02 9.68
C ASP A 121 2.38 -4.17 10.56
N LEU A 122 1.83 -3.18 11.25
CA LEU A 122 2.60 -2.26 12.10
C LEU A 122 3.10 -2.92 13.39
N PHE A 123 2.38 -3.90 13.95
CA PHE A 123 2.77 -4.58 15.17
C PHE A 123 3.94 -5.55 14.93
N LYS A 124 3.91 -6.28 13.81
CA LYS A 124 5.01 -7.20 13.44
C LYS A 124 6.09 -6.58 12.58
N GLU A 125 5.90 -5.34 12.13
CA GLU A 125 6.73 -4.68 11.11
C GLU A 125 6.92 -5.52 9.83
N SER A 126 5.96 -6.40 9.52
CA SER A 126 6.05 -7.33 8.38
C SER A 126 5.34 -6.78 7.16
N VAL A 127 5.97 -6.92 5.99
CA VAL A 127 5.44 -6.49 4.69
C VAL A 127 5.08 -7.72 3.86
N PHE A 128 3.86 -7.74 3.34
CA PHE A 128 3.35 -8.79 2.46
C PHE A 128 3.09 -8.25 1.07
N ASN A 129 3.56 -8.96 0.03
CA ASN A 129 3.12 -8.69 -1.34
C ASN A 129 1.70 -9.26 -1.49
N ILE A 130 0.75 -8.43 -1.92
CA ILE A 130 -0.62 -8.88 -2.20
C ILE A 130 -0.81 -9.06 -3.70
N TYR A 131 -0.21 -8.18 -4.50
CA TYR A 131 -0.41 -8.15 -5.94
C TYR A 131 0.78 -7.48 -6.64
N SER A 132 1.11 -7.98 -7.82
CA SER A 132 2.09 -7.38 -8.74
C SER A 132 1.74 -7.73 -10.18
N LYS A 133 1.78 -6.74 -11.08
CA LYS A 133 1.67 -6.91 -12.54
C LYS A 133 2.99 -7.33 -13.18
#